data_AF-A0A7X6NXA2-F1
#
_entry.id   AF-A0A7X6NXA2-F1
#
_cell.length_a   1.000
_cell.length_b   1.000
_cell.length_c   1.000
_cell.angle_alpha   90.00
_cell.angle_beta   90.00
_cell.angle_gamma   90.00
#
_symmetry.space_group_name_H-M   'P 1'
#
loop_
_entity.id
_entity.type
_entity.pdbx_description
1 polymer ?
#
loop_
_entity_poly.entity_id
_entity_poly.type
_entity_poly.pdbx_seq_one_letter_code
_entity_poly.pdbx_strand_id
1 'polypeptide(L)'
;MKKNIAKIKEQLNRLLSYLKENINIHHFILAGIPLVLLDIFTRILGAKIDFFPIFSPVPNLFTIIWVYLFVGIVLSIKKSSAKFLFVLFYLISLGLYFVNNIYYSISGTFFDFHLVALAGEGSEYFVDAIVSANIWIYILGIINIIIFVYLFKKIKYQKANNYRNLTFIIISFLIMHFITPEFLGNPDTELTWSTWRNPRNIYENFNDNNKSLSISGLYEYSYRNFYLTYFKPKKTDDEKELEFLDNIFSQYQTNSKNKY
;
A
#
# COMPACT_ATOMS: atom_id res chain seq x y z
N MET A 1 24.28 11.39 -33.19
CA MET A 1 24.22 10.80 -31.82
C MET A 1 24.61 11.79 -30.71
N LYS A 2 25.82 12.39 -30.70
CA LYS A 2 26.24 13.38 -29.66
C LYS A 2 25.32 14.60 -29.48
N LYS A 3 24.78 15.16 -30.58
CA LYS A 3 23.85 16.31 -30.56
C LYS A 3 22.50 16.01 -29.88
N ASN A 4 22.01 14.77 -30.03
CA ASN A 4 20.77 14.32 -29.36
C ASN A 4 20.99 14.07 -27.87
N ILE A 5 22.15 13.53 -27.48
CA ILE A 5 22.51 13.34 -26.07
C ILE A 5 22.64 14.69 -25.34
N ALA A 6 23.25 15.69 -25.98
CA ALA A 6 23.36 17.04 -25.42
C ALA A 6 21.98 17.69 -25.22
N LYS A 7 21.07 17.54 -26.20
CA LYS A 7 19.69 18.05 -26.12
C LYS A 7 18.87 17.37 -25.03
N ILE A 8 18.99 16.04 -24.90
CA ILE A 8 18.35 15.28 -23.81
C ILE A 8 18.88 15.72 -22.45
N LYS A 9 20.20 15.90 -22.32
CA LYS A 9 20.83 16.38 -21.08
C LYS A 9 20.38 17.80 -20.72
N GLU A 10 20.23 18.67 -21.70
CA GLU A 10 19.69 20.02 -21.49
C GLU A 10 18.22 19.98 -21.03
N GLN A 11 17.38 19.13 -21.64
CA GLN A 11 15.99 18.94 -21.22
C GLN A 11 15.89 18.36 -19.80
N LEU A 12 16.73 17.37 -19.46
CA LEU A 12 16.85 16.81 -18.11
C LEU A 12 17.27 17.88 -17.09
N ASN A 13 18.26 18.71 -17.43
CA ASN A 13 18.71 19.78 -16.55
C ASN A 13 17.64 20.84 -16.33
N ARG A 14 16.87 21.22 -17.38
CA ARG A 14 15.72 22.12 -17.25
C ARG A 14 14.61 21.53 -16.39
N LEU A 15 14.39 20.22 -16.49
CA LEU A 15 13.41 19.52 -15.66
C LEU A 15 13.87 19.48 -14.21
N LEU A 16 15.15 19.16 -13.95
CA LEU A 16 15.76 19.18 -12.62
C LEU A 16 15.74 20.57 -11.97
N SER A 17 16.07 21.62 -12.73
CA SER A 17 16.00 23.00 -12.22
C SER A 17 14.56 23.41 -11.91
N TYR A 18 13.61 23.06 -12.77
CA TYR A 18 12.19 23.27 -12.51
C TYR A 18 11.71 22.56 -11.25
N LEU A 19 12.11 21.30 -11.03
CA LEU A 19 11.78 20.56 -9.82
C LEU A 19 12.36 21.25 -8.57
N LYS A 20 13.60 21.70 -8.63
CA LYS A 20 14.27 22.37 -7.51
C LYS A 20 13.65 23.72 -7.16
N GLU A 21 13.18 24.46 -8.16
CA GLU A 21 12.54 25.78 -7.98
C GLU A 21 11.08 25.69 -7.55
N ASN A 22 10.33 24.69 -8.05
CA ASN A 22 8.88 24.60 -7.87
C ASN A 22 8.44 23.59 -6.80
N ILE A 23 9.25 22.57 -6.53
CA ILE A 23 9.02 21.66 -5.41
C ILE A 23 9.82 22.18 -4.23
N ASN A 24 9.11 22.63 -3.20
CA ASN A 24 9.76 22.99 -1.96
C ASN A 24 10.16 21.71 -1.21
N ILE A 25 11.29 21.11 -1.62
CA ILE A 25 11.79 19.81 -1.18
C ILE A 25 11.79 19.70 0.35
N HIS A 26 12.15 20.78 1.04
CA HIS A 26 12.10 20.83 2.49
C HIS A 26 10.70 20.51 3.05
N HIS A 27 9.67 21.21 2.57
CA HIS A 27 8.30 20.99 3.06
C HIS A 27 7.71 19.67 2.55
N PHE A 28 8.20 19.18 1.41
CA PHE A 28 7.88 17.84 0.93
C PHE A 28 8.34 16.77 1.91
N ILE A 29 9.60 16.85 2.34
CA ILE A 29 10.18 15.93 3.32
C ILE A 29 9.41 16.03 4.64
N LEU A 30 9.18 17.25 5.16
CA LEU A 30 8.42 17.43 6.41
C LEU A 30 7.02 16.80 6.35
N ALA A 31 6.31 16.97 5.23
CA ALA A 31 4.98 16.39 5.06
C ALA A 31 5.00 14.87 4.86
N GLY A 32 6.07 14.34 4.27
CA GLY A 32 6.22 12.91 3.99
C GLY A 32 6.61 12.08 5.21
N ILE A 33 7.41 12.62 6.15
CA ILE A 33 7.88 11.92 7.35
C ILE A 33 6.79 11.11 8.08
N PRO A 34 5.65 11.70 8.51
CA PRO A 34 4.66 10.95 9.28
C PRO A 34 4.06 9.78 8.49
N LEU A 35 3.87 9.95 7.17
CA LEU A 35 3.34 8.92 6.28
C LEU A 35 4.34 7.76 6.10
N VAL A 36 5.60 8.07 5.81
CA VAL A 36 6.67 7.06 5.68
C VAL A 36 6.83 6.27 6.99
N LEU A 37 6.75 6.94 8.14
CA LEU A 37 6.87 6.29 9.44
C LEU A 37 5.77 5.26 9.70
N LEU A 38 4.52 5.51 9.27
CA LEU A 38 3.43 4.54 9.45
C LEU A 38 3.69 3.23 8.70
N ASP A 39 4.22 3.31 7.49
CA ASP A 39 4.64 2.13 6.73
C ASP A 39 5.83 1.41 7.38
N ILE A 40 6.88 2.16 7.76
CA ILE A 40 8.07 1.58 8.41
C ILE A 40 7.68 0.89 9.73
N PHE A 41 6.84 1.53 10.56
CA PHE A 41 6.37 0.92 11.81
C PHE A 41 5.58 -0.35 11.56
N THR A 42 4.72 -0.38 10.53
CA THR A 42 3.99 -1.61 10.15
C THR A 42 4.95 -2.74 9.79
N ARG A 43 5.96 -2.46 8.97
CA ARG A 43 6.95 -3.46 8.56
C ARG A 43 7.88 -3.90 9.69
N ILE A 44 8.20 -3.02 10.64
CA ILE A 44 8.94 -3.38 11.87
C ILE A 44 8.12 -4.29 12.76
N LEU A 45 6.85 -3.99 12.99
CA LEU A 45 5.96 -4.82 13.81
C LEU A 45 5.69 -6.19 13.17
N GLY A 46 5.67 -6.24 11.84
CA GLY A 46 5.59 -7.46 11.04
C GLY A 46 6.91 -8.17 10.77
N ALA A 47 8.04 -7.75 11.37
CA ALA A 47 9.37 -8.27 11.05
C ALA A 47 9.50 -9.79 11.21
N LYS A 48 8.67 -10.41 12.06
CA LYS A 48 8.64 -11.87 12.29
C LYS A 48 8.31 -12.68 11.03
N ILE A 49 7.73 -12.07 9.99
CA ILE A 49 7.44 -12.73 8.71
C ILE A 49 8.75 -13.17 8.02
N ASP A 50 9.84 -12.41 8.19
CA ASP A 50 11.19 -12.70 7.68
C ASP A 50 11.25 -13.11 6.19
N PHE A 51 10.35 -12.57 5.37
CA PHE A 51 10.28 -12.88 3.93
C PHE A 51 11.06 -11.89 3.07
N PHE A 52 10.96 -10.60 3.39
CA PHE A 52 11.64 -9.53 2.66
C PHE A 52 12.21 -8.52 3.67
N PRO A 53 13.51 -8.15 3.58
CA PRO A 53 14.11 -7.21 4.51
C PRO A 53 13.38 -5.87 4.53
N ILE A 54 13.22 -5.28 5.73
CA ILE A 54 12.51 -4.00 5.94
C ILE A 54 13.14 -2.87 5.10
N PHE A 55 14.47 -2.86 4.98
CA PHE A 55 15.20 -1.85 4.24
C PHE A 55 15.47 -2.23 2.77
N SER A 56 14.80 -3.27 2.26
CA SER A 56 14.90 -3.59 0.84
C SER A 56 14.45 -2.40 -0.03
N PRO A 57 15.11 -2.15 -1.18
CA PRO A 57 14.82 -0.96 -1.98
C PRO A 57 13.38 -0.88 -2.49
N VAL A 58 12.79 -1.99 -2.94
CA VAL A 58 11.52 -1.98 -3.68
C VAL A 58 10.30 -1.61 -2.81
N PRO A 59 10.07 -2.20 -1.62
CA PRO A 59 8.97 -1.78 -0.75
C PRO A 59 9.10 -0.32 -0.32
N ASN A 60 10.32 0.14 -0.05
CA ASN A 60 10.58 1.54 0.27
C ASN A 60 10.28 2.46 -0.91
N LEU A 61 10.58 2.02 -2.14
CA LEU A 61 10.26 2.76 -3.36
C LEU A 61 8.75 2.90 -3.55
N PHE A 62 7.97 1.84 -3.35
CA PHE A 62 6.51 1.92 -3.36
C PHE A 62 5.99 2.95 -2.33
N THR A 63 6.47 2.88 -1.09
CA THR A 63 6.10 3.85 -0.04
C THR A 63 6.43 5.29 -0.44
N ILE A 64 7.63 5.53 -0.98
CA ILE A 64 8.05 6.86 -1.43
C ILE A 64 7.16 7.36 -2.58
N ILE A 65 6.76 6.49 -3.51
CA ILE A 65 5.91 6.86 -4.65
C ILE A 65 4.50 7.26 -4.20
N TRP A 66 3.91 6.52 -3.26
CA TRP A 66 2.60 6.87 -2.68
C TRP A 66 2.66 8.16 -1.85
N VAL A 67 3.67 8.30 -0.99
CA VAL A 67 3.89 9.53 -0.23
C VAL A 67 4.14 10.69 -1.19
N TYR A 68 4.84 10.44 -2.30
CA TYR A 68 5.09 11.46 -3.30
C TYR A 68 3.80 12.00 -3.91
N LEU A 69 2.85 11.10 -4.23
CA LEU A 69 1.53 11.49 -4.71
C LEU A 69 0.75 12.29 -3.66
N PHE A 70 0.62 11.77 -2.44
CA PHE A 70 -0.18 12.42 -1.37
C PHE A 70 0.35 13.81 -1.04
N VAL A 71 1.65 13.92 -0.78
CA VAL A 71 2.30 15.20 -0.45
C VAL A 71 2.34 16.13 -1.66
N GLY A 72 2.61 15.59 -2.85
CA GLY A 72 2.61 16.35 -4.10
C GLY A 72 1.26 17.01 -4.38
N ILE A 73 0.14 16.32 -4.16
CA ILE A 73 -1.21 16.88 -4.24
C ILE A 73 -1.39 18.00 -3.20
N VAL A 74 -1.09 17.72 -1.93
CA VAL A 74 -1.23 18.68 -0.82
C VAL A 74 -0.47 19.97 -1.09
N LEU A 75 0.77 19.89 -1.55
CA LEU A 75 1.62 21.05 -1.82
C LEU A 75 1.31 21.75 -3.16
N SER A 76 0.43 21.20 -3.98
CA SER A 76 0.01 21.78 -5.26
C SER A 76 -1.27 22.60 -5.18
N ILE A 77 -2.04 22.51 -4.09
CA ILE A 77 -3.35 23.17 -3.98
C ILE A 77 -3.38 24.27 -2.92
N LYS A 78 -4.41 25.12 -2.96
CA LYS A 78 -4.60 26.23 -2.04
C LYS A 78 -4.68 25.76 -0.58
N LYS A 79 -4.11 26.55 0.34
CA LYS A 79 -3.95 26.25 1.77
C LYS A 79 -5.14 25.59 2.47
N SER A 80 -6.36 26.08 2.26
CA SER A 80 -7.55 25.52 2.94
C SER A 80 -7.80 24.06 2.52
N SER A 81 -7.83 23.79 1.20
CA SER A 81 -7.99 22.45 0.66
C SER A 81 -6.78 21.55 0.94
N ALA A 82 -5.56 22.10 0.90
CA ALA A 82 -4.33 21.39 1.20
C ALA A 82 -4.32 20.81 2.62
N LYS A 83 -4.70 21.62 3.61
CA LYS A 83 -4.80 21.20 5.01
C LYS A 83 -5.81 20.08 5.20
N PHE A 84 -7.00 20.23 4.61
CA PHE A 84 -8.04 19.22 4.67
C PHE A 84 -7.57 17.90 4.05
N LEU A 85 -7.03 17.92 2.83
CA LEU A 85 -6.51 16.72 2.18
C LEU A 85 -5.36 16.09 2.94
N PHE A 86 -4.47 16.88 3.55
CA PHE A 86 -3.37 16.30 4.30
C PHE A 86 -3.83 15.57 5.56
N VAL A 87 -4.80 16.15 6.28
CA VAL A 87 -5.44 15.46 7.42
C VAL A 87 -6.17 14.21 6.94
N LEU A 88 -6.90 14.27 5.82
CA LEU A 88 -7.59 13.11 5.25
C LEU A 88 -6.62 11.98 4.89
N PHE A 89 -5.57 12.27 4.11
CA PHE A 89 -4.55 11.28 3.75
C PHE A 89 -3.87 10.70 4.98
N TYR A 90 -3.58 11.53 5.98
CA TYR A 90 -2.99 11.09 7.24
C TYR A 90 -3.94 10.17 8.01
N LEU A 91 -5.22 10.51 8.15
CA LEU A 91 -6.20 9.67 8.86
C LEU A 91 -6.44 8.33 8.16
N ILE A 92 -6.50 8.32 6.83
CA ILE A 92 -6.58 7.06 6.05
C ILE A 92 -5.34 6.22 6.32
N SER A 93 -4.14 6.81 6.22
CA SER A 93 -2.87 6.11 6.49
C SER A 93 -2.81 5.56 7.91
N LEU A 94 -3.27 6.33 8.89
CA LEU A 94 -3.31 5.95 10.30
C LEU A 94 -4.31 4.81 10.54
N GLY A 95 -5.47 4.86 9.88
CA GLY A 95 -6.45 3.77 9.89
C GLY A 95 -5.87 2.48 9.31
N LEU A 96 -5.22 2.56 8.14
CA LEU A 96 -4.54 1.42 7.54
C LEU A 96 -3.44 0.85 8.44
N TYR A 97 -2.67 1.72 9.10
CA TYR A 97 -1.69 1.32 10.11
C TYR A 97 -2.34 0.53 11.25
N PHE A 98 -3.38 1.06 11.89
CA PHE A 98 -4.02 0.38 13.02
C PHE A 98 -4.67 -0.93 12.59
N VAL A 99 -5.46 -0.92 11.52
CA VAL A 99 -6.16 -2.12 11.03
C VAL A 99 -5.17 -3.24 10.71
N ASN A 100 -4.10 -2.95 9.96
CA ASN A 100 -3.11 -3.97 9.62
C ASN A 100 -2.38 -4.50 10.85
N ASN A 101 -1.92 -3.63 11.75
CA ASN A 101 -1.08 -4.05 12.86
C ASN A 101 -1.87 -4.72 13.99
N ILE A 102 -3.08 -4.25 14.30
CA ILE A 102 -3.96 -4.90 15.28
C ILE A 102 -4.34 -6.29 14.78
N TYR A 103 -4.77 -6.39 13.52
CA TYR A 103 -5.13 -7.68 12.92
C TYR A 103 -3.93 -8.65 12.92
N TYR A 104 -2.75 -8.17 12.47
CA TYR A 104 -1.53 -8.97 12.49
C TYR A 104 -1.13 -9.44 13.89
N SER A 105 -1.33 -8.61 14.91
CA SER A 105 -1.00 -8.98 16.29
C SER A 105 -1.80 -10.18 16.81
N ILE A 106 -2.99 -10.42 16.27
CA ILE A 106 -3.91 -11.46 16.73
C ILE A 106 -3.82 -12.69 15.82
N SER A 107 -3.86 -12.47 14.50
CA SER A 107 -3.95 -13.55 13.51
C SER A 107 -2.59 -14.02 12.99
N GLY A 108 -1.52 -13.23 13.21
CA GLY A 108 -0.24 -13.45 12.56
C GLY A 108 -0.25 -13.15 11.06
N THR A 109 -1.33 -12.56 10.53
CA THR A 109 -1.48 -12.20 9.12
C THR A 109 -1.94 -10.75 8.95
N PHE A 110 -1.48 -10.06 7.91
CA PHE A 110 -1.97 -8.70 7.65
C PHE A 110 -3.42 -8.68 7.14
N PHE A 111 -4.07 -7.55 7.39
CA PHE A 111 -5.49 -7.37 7.12
C PHE A 111 -5.82 -7.49 5.63
N ASP A 112 -6.94 -8.14 5.33
CA ASP A 112 -7.50 -8.30 3.99
C ASP A 112 -8.87 -7.63 3.90
N PHE A 113 -9.10 -6.85 2.84
CA PHE A 113 -10.39 -6.22 2.56
C PHE A 113 -11.51 -7.25 2.33
N HIS A 114 -11.20 -8.49 1.95
CA HIS A 114 -12.21 -9.56 1.92
C HIS A 114 -12.88 -9.78 3.28
N LEU A 115 -12.16 -9.52 4.39
CA LEU A 115 -12.69 -9.67 5.74
C LEU A 115 -13.76 -8.64 6.08
N VAL A 116 -13.83 -7.51 5.35
CA VAL A 116 -14.89 -6.51 5.55
C VAL A 116 -16.27 -7.11 5.25
N ALA A 117 -16.36 -8.05 4.30
CA ALA A 117 -17.59 -8.77 4.01
C ALA A 117 -18.05 -9.67 5.18
N LEU A 118 -17.11 -10.11 6.01
CA LEU A 118 -17.34 -10.96 7.18
C LEU A 118 -17.36 -10.17 8.50
N ALA A 119 -17.25 -8.84 8.45
CA ALA A 119 -17.09 -8.00 9.64
C ALA A 119 -18.29 -8.07 10.60
N GLY A 120 -19.49 -8.38 10.08
CA GLY A 120 -20.68 -8.57 10.90
C GLY A 120 -20.53 -9.71 11.91
N GLU A 121 -19.87 -10.80 11.53
CA GLU A 121 -19.63 -11.98 12.39
C GLU A 121 -18.51 -11.72 13.40
N GLY A 122 -17.53 -10.89 13.06
CA GLY A 122 -16.37 -10.60 13.90
C GLY A 122 -16.53 -9.41 14.86
N SER A 123 -17.61 -8.63 14.75
CA SER A 123 -17.77 -7.36 15.47
C SER A 123 -17.81 -7.51 17.00
N GLU A 124 -18.30 -8.64 17.50
CA GLU A 124 -18.36 -8.94 18.94
C GLU A 124 -16.96 -8.99 19.58
N TYR A 125 -15.94 -9.37 18.80
CA TYR A 125 -14.56 -9.50 19.26
C TYR A 125 -13.70 -8.24 19.02
N PHE A 126 -14.30 -7.15 18.52
CA PHE A 126 -13.55 -5.95 18.14
C PHE A 126 -12.81 -5.31 19.32
N VAL A 127 -13.47 -5.23 20.48
CA VAL A 127 -12.88 -4.63 21.69
C VAL A 127 -11.74 -5.51 22.21
N ASP A 128 -11.95 -6.83 22.24
CA ASP A 128 -10.95 -7.79 22.69
C ASP A 128 -9.72 -7.78 21.78
N ALA A 129 -9.93 -7.63 20.46
CA ALA A 129 -8.86 -7.46 19.48
C ALA A 129 -8.00 -6.23 19.78
N ILE A 130 -8.62 -5.09 20.09
CA ILE A 130 -7.89 -3.87 20.45
C ILE A 130 -7.10 -4.07 21.75
N VAL A 131 -7.72 -4.62 22.79
CA VAL A 131 -7.10 -4.74 24.12
C VAL A 131 -5.95 -5.76 24.12
N SER A 132 -6.08 -6.84 23.35
CA SER A 132 -5.07 -7.91 23.28
C SER A 132 -3.90 -7.62 22.33
N ALA A 133 -4.05 -6.63 21.45
CA ALA A 133 -3.00 -6.28 20.49
C ALA A 133 -1.73 -5.76 21.15
N ASN A 134 -0.59 -5.97 20.48
CA ASN A 134 0.73 -5.54 20.94
C ASN A 134 0.75 -4.05 21.29
N ILE A 135 1.11 -3.74 22.54
CA ILE A 135 1.16 -2.37 23.08
C ILE A 135 2.01 -1.39 22.24
N TRP A 136 3.05 -1.91 21.57
CA TRP A 136 3.93 -1.10 20.71
C TRP A 136 3.19 -0.46 19.53
N ILE A 137 2.09 -1.07 19.06
CA ILE A 137 1.24 -0.51 18.01
C ILE A 137 0.72 0.86 18.42
N TYR A 138 0.21 0.97 19.64
CA TYR A 138 -0.35 2.20 20.19
C TYR A 138 0.73 3.23 20.51
N ILE A 139 1.84 2.81 21.11
CA ILE A 139 2.96 3.70 21.43
C ILE A 139 3.49 4.36 20.15
N LEU A 140 3.78 3.57 19.12
CA LEU A 140 4.27 4.08 17.83
C LEU A 140 3.22 4.94 17.11
N GLY A 141 1.94 4.57 17.18
CA GLY A 141 0.84 5.38 16.65
C GLY A 141 0.72 6.74 17.32
N ILE A 142 0.78 6.81 18.65
CA ILE A 142 0.75 8.09 19.41
C ILE A 142 1.97 8.96 19.08
N ILE A 143 3.17 8.37 19.04
CA ILE A 143 4.39 9.07 18.64
C ILE A 143 4.22 9.66 17.23
N ASN A 144 3.68 8.88 16.29
CA ASN A 144 3.44 9.34 14.92
C ASN A 144 2.43 10.51 14.88
N ILE A 145 1.35 10.46 15.66
CA ILE A 145 0.37 11.55 15.78
C ILE A 145 1.02 12.82 16.31
N ILE A 146 1.87 12.74 17.33
CA ILE A 146 2.59 13.90 17.87
C ILE A 146 3.50 14.51 16.80
N ILE A 147 4.25 13.66 16.07
CA ILE A 147 5.11 14.09 14.96
C ILE A 147 4.27 14.78 13.86
N PHE A 148 3.15 14.19 13.47
CA PHE A 148 2.24 14.76 12.47
C PHE A 148 1.74 16.14 12.91
N VAL A 149 1.20 16.28 14.12
CA VAL A 149 0.68 17.56 14.64
C VAL A 149 1.77 18.62 14.69
N TYR A 150 2.99 18.25 15.10
CA TYR A 150 4.13 19.16 15.12
C TYR A 150 4.55 19.62 13.72
N LEU A 151 4.71 18.70 12.77
CA LEU A 151 5.15 18.98 11.40
C LEU A 151 4.07 19.68 10.57
N PHE A 152 2.79 19.36 10.80
CA PHE A 152 1.63 19.97 10.13
C PHE A 152 1.63 21.49 10.23
N LYS A 153 2.07 22.02 11.39
CA LYS A 153 2.17 23.47 11.65
C LYS A 153 3.34 24.13 10.93
N LYS A 154 4.39 23.38 10.58
CA LYS A 154 5.62 23.88 9.93
C LYS A 154 5.53 23.92 8.40
N ILE A 155 4.55 23.25 7.81
CA ILE A 155 4.40 23.18 6.36
C ILE A 155 3.94 24.53 5.80
N LYS A 156 4.66 25.03 4.78
CA LYS A 156 4.24 26.20 3.99
C LYS A 156 3.36 25.72 2.84
N TYR A 157 2.09 26.12 2.89
CA TYR A 157 1.10 25.79 1.88
C TYR A 157 1.01 26.87 0.80
N GLN A 158 0.61 26.49 -0.41
CA GLN A 158 0.42 27.41 -1.52
C GLN A 158 -0.76 28.36 -1.27
N LYS A 159 -0.63 29.60 -1.77
CA LYS A 159 -1.70 30.61 -1.71
C LYS A 159 -2.81 30.33 -2.73
N ALA A 160 -2.45 29.77 -3.90
CA ALA A 160 -3.36 29.44 -4.99
C ALA A 160 -3.08 28.03 -5.52
N ASN A 161 -4.02 27.47 -6.29
CA ASN A 161 -3.83 26.17 -6.92
C ASN A 161 -2.78 26.25 -8.02
N ASN A 162 -1.83 25.31 -8.01
CA ASN A 162 -0.85 25.10 -9.07
C ASN A 162 -1.21 23.84 -9.85
N TYR A 163 -2.16 23.98 -10.79
CA TYR A 163 -2.64 22.85 -11.60
C TYR A 163 -1.55 22.23 -12.46
N ARG A 164 -0.58 23.03 -12.95
CA ARG A 164 0.56 22.51 -13.71
C ARG A 164 1.39 21.53 -12.88
N ASN A 165 1.71 21.90 -11.64
CA ASN A 165 2.44 21.00 -10.74
C ASN A 165 1.60 19.77 -10.39
N LEU A 166 0.30 19.96 -10.10
CA LEU A 166 -0.61 18.85 -9.81
C LEU A 166 -0.65 17.82 -10.95
N THR A 167 -0.82 18.28 -12.20
CA THR A 167 -0.79 17.41 -13.38
C THR A 167 0.55 16.69 -13.51
N PHE A 168 1.67 17.38 -13.27
CA PHE A 168 2.99 16.76 -13.30
C PHE A 168 3.13 15.64 -12.24
N ILE A 169 2.73 15.90 -10.99
CA ILE A 169 2.74 14.91 -9.89
C ILE A 169 1.94 13.66 -10.27
N ILE A 170 0.74 13.83 -10.84
CA ILE A 170 -0.13 12.71 -11.20
C ILE A 170 0.49 11.88 -12.32
N ILE A 171 0.96 12.53 -13.39
CA ILE A 171 1.56 11.82 -14.53
C ILE A 171 2.84 11.10 -14.11
N SER A 172 3.72 11.76 -13.36
CA SER A 172 4.96 11.14 -12.89
C SER A 172 4.68 9.99 -11.92
N PHE A 173 3.69 10.12 -11.03
CA PHE A 173 3.24 9.02 -10.18
C PHE A 173 2.82 7.81 -11.01
N LEU A 174 1.95 7.98 -12.02
CA LEU A 174 1.48 6.87 -12.85
C LEU A 174 2.64 6.13 -13.54
N ILE A 175 3.61 6.89 -14.07
CA ILE A 175 4.80 6.31 -14.72
C ILE A 175 5.65 5.54 -13.71
N MET A 176 5.96 6.15 -12.55
CA MET A 176 6.78 5.50 -11.52
C MET A 176 6.09 4.28 -10.92
N HIS A 177 4.79 4.37 -10.65
CA HIS A 177 3.97 3.28 -10.12
C HIS A 177 3.94 2.09 -11.09
N PHE A 178 3.77 2.35 -12.39
CA PHE A 178 3.79 1.30 -13.42
C PHE A 178 5.16 0.60 -13.55
N ILE A 179 6.26 1.34 -13.42
CA ILE A 179 7.62 0.79 -13.58
C ILE A 179 8.09 0.03 -12.33
N THR A 180 7.67 0.44 -11.14
CA THR A 180 8.23 -0.05 -9.87
C THR A 180 8.16 -1.58 -9.68
N PRO A 181 7.06 -2.27 -10.06
CA PRO A 181 7.00 -3.72 -10.01
C PRO A 181 8.13 -4.43 -10.77
N GLU A 182 8.67 -3.83 -11.84
CA GLU A 182 9.76 -4.42 -12.63
C GLU A 182 11.05 -4.59 -11.81
N PHE A 183 11.23 -3.81 -10.74
CA PHE A 183 12.37 -3.96 -9.84
C PHE A 183 12.27 -5.17 -8.90
N LEU A 184 11.14 -5.89 -8.87
CA LEU A 184 10.99 -7.15 -8.14
C LEU A 184 11.62 -8.35 -8.87
N GLY A 185 12.11 -8.15 -10.09
CA GLY A 185 12.68 -9.20 -10.93
C GLY A 185 11.66 -9.78 -11.92
N ASN A 186 12.08 -10.83 -12.62
CA ASN A 186 11.23 -11.51 -13.60
C ASN A 186 10.33 -12.55 -12.92
N PRO A 187 9.06 -12.68 -13.34
CA PRO A 187 8.21 -13.75 -12.86
C PRO A 187 8.71 -15.09 -13.40
N ASP A 188 8.54 -16.15 -12.61
CA ASP A 188 8.68 -17.52 -13.08
C ASP A 188 7.59 -17.79 -14.13
N THR A 189 7.98 -18.32 -15.28
CA THR A 189 7.07 -18.61 -16.41
C THR A 189 6.32 -19.93 -16.26
N GLU A 190 6.84 -20.83 -15.41
CA GLU A 190 6.26 -22.14 -15.13
C GLU A 190 5.97 -22.27 -13.64
N LEU A 191 4.86 -22.93 -13.31
CA LEU A 191 4.42 -23.12 -11.94
C LEU A 191 5.31 -24.18 -11.27
N THR A 192 6.41 -23.73 -10.69
CA THR A 192 7.37 -24.58 -9.99
C THR A 192 7.17 -24.49 -8.47
N TRP A 193 7.69 -25.47 -7.74
CA TRP A 193 7.63 -25.45 -6.28
C TRP A 193 8.35 -24.23 -5.67
N SER A 194 9.20 -23.51 -6.40
CA SER A 194 9.86 -22.28 -5.94
C SER A 194 9.07 -20.99 -6.20
N THR A 195 8.01 -21.04 -7.01
CA THR A 195 7.30 -19.84 -7.49
C THR A 195 6.65 -19.03 -6.36
N TRP A 196 6.32 -19.67 -5.23
CA TRP A 196 5.81 -18.97 -4.05
C TRP A 196 6.87 -18.11 -3.32
N ARG A 197 8.15 -18.23 -3.68
CA ARG A 197 9.26 -17.41 -3.14
C ARG A 197 9.64 -16.25 -4.06
N ASN A 198 9.25 -16.27 -5.34
CA ASN A 198 9.61 -15.22 -6.28
C ASN A 198 8.84 -13.92 -5.95
N PRO A 199 9.53 -12.80 -5.62
CA PRO A 199 8.85 -11.55 -5.24
C PRO A 199 7.94 -10.99 -6.33
N ARG A 200 8.30 -11.17 -7.60
CA ARG A 200 7.47 -10.72 -8.72
C ARG A 200 6.20 -11.56 -8.84
N ASN A 201 6.28 -12.88 -8.75
CA ASN A 201 5.09 -13.74 -8.76
C ASN A 201 4.18 -13.45 -7.54
N ILE A 202 4.74 -13.18 -6.36
CA ILE A 202 3.94 -12.81 -5.18
C ILE A 202 3.23 -11.49 -5.42
N TYR A 203 3.90 -10.50 -6.00
CA TYR A 203 3.24 -9.24 -6.36
C TYR A 203 2.14 -9.46 -7.39
N GLU A 204 2.36 -10.27 -8.41
CA GLU A 204 1.34 -10.53 -9.44
C GLU A 204 0.13 -11.31 -8.91
N ASN A 205 0.36 -12.38 -8.15
CA ASN A 205 -0.69 -13.26 -7.62
C ASN A 205 -1.41 -12.67 -6.41
N PHE A 206 -0.65 -11.99 -5.53
CA PHE A 206 -1.13 -11.24 -4.37
C PHE A 206 -2.10 -12.03 -3.47
N ASN A 207 -1.75 -13.29 -3.21
CA ASN A 207 -2.58 -14.26 -2.49
C ASN A 207 -2.14 -14.50 -1.03
N ASP A 208 -0.95 -14.06 -0.67
CA ASP A 208 -0.38 -14.18 0.68
C ASP A 208 -0.20 -12.77 1.23
N ASN A 209 -1.02 -12.39 2.21
CA ASN A 209 -1.06 -11.03 2.75
C ASN A 209 0.26 -10.61 3.40
N ASN A 210 0.93 -11.55 4.07
CA ASN A 210 2.20 -11.31 4.74
C ASN A 210 3.31 -11.03 3.74
N LYS A 211 3.47 -11.91 2.76
CA LYS A 211 4.48 -11.71 1.72
C LYS A 211 4.15 -10.48 0.88
N SER A 212 2.89 -10.30 0.51
CA SER A 212 2.42 -9.16 -0.28
C SER A 212 2.72 -7.82 0.39
N LEU A 213 2.42 -7.65 1.68
CA LEU A 213 2.77 -6.42 2.40
C LEU A 213 4.29 -6.24 2.48
N SER A 214 5.04 -7.31 2.75
CA SER A 214 6.50 -7.22 2.89
C SER A 214 7.22 -6.73 1.62
N ILE A 215 6.72 -7.09 0.43
CA ILE A 215 7.33 -6.70 -0.85
C ILE A 215 6.82 -5.36 -1.41
N SER A 216 5.67 -4.89 -0.95
CA SER A 216 4.99 -3.72 -1.51
C SER A 216 4.86 -2.53 -0.56
N GLY A 217 4.95 -2.75 0.76
CA GLY A 217 4.72 -1.72 1.77
C GLY A 217 3.23 -1.42 1.97
N LEU A 218 2.91 -0.73 3.07
CA LEU A 218 1.56 -0.48 3.57
C LEU A 218 0.61 0.10 2.51
N TYR A 219 1.07 1.10 1.75
CA TYR A 219 0.23 1.85 0.82
C TYR A 219 -0.11 1.05 -0.44
N GLU A 220 0.91 0.52 -1.10
CA GLU A 220 0.72 -0.32 -2.29
C GLU A 220 -0.05 -1.58 -1.93
N TYR A 221 0.27 -2.19 -0.79
CA TYR A 221 -0.44 -3.35 -0.29
C TYR A 221 -1.94 -3.07 -0.17
N SER A 222 -2.29 -2.02 0.58
CA SER A 222 -3.68 -1.68 0.87
C SER A 222 -4.44 -1.31 -0.40
N TYR A 223 -3.81 -0.54 -1.30
CA TYR A 223 -4.42 -0.18 -2.58
C TYR A 223 -4.70 -1.41 -3.45
N ARG A 224 -3.71 -2.31 -3.62
CA ARG A 224 -3.87 -3.50 -4.45
C ARG A 224 -4.84 -4.49 -3.84
N ASN A 225 -4.78 -4.71 -2.53
CA ASN A 225 -5.72 -5.58 -1.82
C ASN A 225 -7.15 -5.08 -2.02
N PHE A 226 -7.40 -3.78 -1.79
CA PHE A 226 -8.71 -3.16 -2.04
C PHE A 226 -9.17 -3.31 -3.49
N TYR A 227 -8.28 -3.02 -4.46
CA TYR A 227 -8.60 -3.13 -5.89
C TYR A 227 -8.95 -4.57 -6.29
N LEU A 228 -8.17 -5.55 -5.86
CA LEU A 228 -8.41 -6.95 -6.16
C LEU A 228 -9.71 -7.46 -5.51
N THR A 229 -9.98 -7.05 -4.27
CA THR A 229 -11.20 -7.45 -3.56
C THR A 229 -12.48 -6.92 -4.22
N TYR A 230 -12.52 -5.63 -4.56
CA TYR A 230 -13.77 -4.98 -4.97
C TYR A 230 -13.93 -4.73 -6.47
N PHE A 231 -12.82 -4.60 -7.22
CA PHE A 231 -12.86 -4.23 -8.65
C PHE A 231 -12.39 -5.34 -9.58
N LYS A 232 -11.64 -6.32 -9.07
CA LYS A 232 -11.23 -7.50 -9.83
C LYS A 232 -11.53 -8.78 -9.03
N PRO A 233 -12.80 -9.02 -8.62
CA PRO A 233 -13.14 -10.28 -7.98
C PRO A 233 -12.72 -11.41 -8.92
N LYS A 234 -12.11 -12.46 -8.37
CA LYS A 234 -11.83 -13.68 -9.14
C LYS A 234 -13.16 -14.09 -9.77
N LYS A 235 -13.17 -14.25 -11.10
CA LYS A 235 -14.34 -14.78 -11.80
C LYS A 235 -14.62 -16.16 -11.22
N THR A 236 -15.63 -16.25 -10.35
CA THR A 236 -16.26 -17.50 -9.93
C THR A 236 -17.22 -18.04 -11.00
N ASP A 237 -17.38 -17.32 -12.11
CA ASP A 237 -18.24 -17.71 -13.24
C ASP A 237 -17.55 -18.66 -14.22
N ASP A 238 -16.64 -19.53 -13.76
CA ASP A 238 -16.30 -20.71 -14.55
C ASP A 238 -17.38 -21.74 -14.21
N GLU A 239 -18.47 -21.77 -14.99
CA GLU A 239 -19.58 -22.73 -14.84
C GLU A 239 -19.05 -24.16 -14.66
N LYS A 240 -17.90 -24.47 -15.26
CA LYS A 240 -17.18 -25.74 -15.12
C LYS A 240 -16.65 -26.02 -13.72
N GLU A 241 -16.19 -25.01 -12.98
CA GLU A 241 -15.67 -25.18 -11.63
C GLU A 241 -16.83 -25.36 -10.64
N LEU A 242 -17.94 -24.61 -10.83
CA LEU A 242 -19.18 -24.83 -10.09
C LEU A 242 -19.78 -26.22 -10.38
N GLU A 243 -19.86 -26.62 -11.65
CA GLU A 243 -20.36 -27.94 -12.05
C GLU A 243 -19.46 -29.07 -11.52
N PHE A 244 -18.14 -28.88 -11.50
CA PHE A 244 -17.20 -29.81 -10.88
C PHE A 244 -17.42 -29.93 -9.37
N LEU A 245 -17.53 -28.80 -8.66
CA LEU A 245 -17.76 -28.80 -7.21
C LEU A 245 -19.12 -29.43 -6.88
N ASP A 246 -20.18 -29.08 -7.59
CA ASP A 246 -21.51 -29.67 -7.42
C ASP A 246 -21.50 -31.18 -7.67
N ASN A 247 -20.77 -31.66 -8.67
CA ASN A 247 -20.60 -33.09 -8.92
C ASN A 247 -19.89 -33.79 -7.75
N ILE A 248 -18.80 -33.22 -7.24
CA ILE A 248 -18.08 -33.79 -6.09
C ILE A 248 -18.95 -33.78 -4.83
N PHE A 249 -19.59 -32.66 -4.49
CA PHE A 249 -20.40 -32.55 -3.27
C PHE A 249 -21.68 -33.40 -3.33
N SER A 250 -22.30 -33.53 -4.51
CA SER A 250 -23.45 -34.42 -4.68
C SER A 250 -23.06 -35.89 -4.49
N GLN A 251 -21.89 -36.33 -4.95
CA GLN A 251 -21.38 -37.69 -4.67
C GLN A 251 -21.25 -37.96 -3.17
N TYR A 252 -20.77 -36.99 -2.37
CA TYR A 252 -20.68 -37.13 -0.91
C TYR A 252 -22.05 -37.18 -0.22
N GLN A 253 -23.07 -36.46 -0.71
CA GLN A 253 -24.43 -36.53 -0.14
C GLN A 253 -25.13 -37.86 -0.43
N THR A 254 -24.84 -38.52 -1.56
CA THR A 254 -25.38 -39.87 -1.84
C THR A 254 -24.80 -40.95 -0.92
N ASN A 255 -23.53 -40.79 -0.49
CA ASN A 255 -22.83 -41.77 0.33
C ASN A 255 -23.08 -41.64 1.85
N SER A 256 -23.75 -40.58 2.31
CA SER A 256 -24.07 -40.36 3.73
C SER A 256 -25.43 -40.92 4.17
N LYS A 257 -26.19 -41.59 3.27
CA LYS A 257 -27.31 -42.45 3.67
C LYS A 257 -26.79 -43.79 4.21
N ASN A 258 -26.04 -43.73 5.31
CA ASN A 258 -25.86 -44.92 6.13
C ASN A 258 -27.22 -45.30 6.73
N LYS A 259 -27.69 -46.51 6.39
CA LYS A 259 -28.84 -47.15 7.02
C LYS A 259 -28.60 -47.22 8.53
N TYR A 260 -29.40 -46.46 9.29
CA TYR A 260 -29.77 -46.89 10.64
C TYR A 260 -30.86 -47.96 10.53
#